data_AF-A0A1B6DW10-F1
#
_entry.id   AF-A0A1B6DW10-F1
#
_cell.length_a   1.000
_cell.length_b   1.000
_cell.length_c   1.000
_cell.angle_alpha   90.00
_cell.angle_beta   90.00
_cell.angle_gamma   90.00
#
_symmetry.space_group_name_H-M   'P 1'
#
loop_
_entity.id
_entity.type
_entity.pdbx_description
1 polymer ?
#
loop_
_entity_poly.entity_id
_entity_poly.type
_entity_poly.pdbx_seq_one_letter_code
_entity_poly.pdbx_strand_id
1 'polypeptide(L)'
;MYALNQFRFKQHCFNVSNLKLKHTSVKVLPKQVNKKYTETVNLPKSNFPLWFKGIKRVDRDEQIIKERGFENLYNWQRLNLHETEFILHDGPPYANGVPHMGHAINKILKDITVRHKLLQGNKVHFKPGWDCHGLPIELKAMTGLNT
;
A
#
# COMPACT_ATOMS: atom_id res chain seq x y z
N MET A 1 48.96 7.07 34.68
CA MET A 1 50.16 6.44 35.26
C MET A 1 49.74 5.67 36.49
N TYR A 2 49.92 4.34 36.48
CA TYR A 2 50.18 3.42 37.62
C TYR A 2 49.26 3.48 38.86
N ALA A 3 48.83 2.39 39.51
CA ALA A 3 49.14 0.98 39.39
C ALA A 3 48.05 0.17 40.12
N LEU A 4 47.82 -1.03 39.63
CA LEU A 4 47.28 -2.15 40.39
C LEU A 4 48.14 -2.37 41.64
N ASN A 5 47.52 -2.48 42.81
CA ASN A 5 48.14 -3.14 43.96
C ASN A 5 47.22 -4.25 44.46
N GLN A 6 47.54 -5.45 43.96
CA GLN A 6 47.20 -6.74 44.54
C GLN A 6 47.98 -6.90 45.85
N PHE A 7 47.31 -7.06 47.00
CA PHE A 7 47.94 -7.71 48.14
C PHE A 7 46.94 -8.60 48.90
N ARG A 8 46.99 -9.88 48.50
CA ARG A 8 46.93 -11.11 49.29
C ARG A 8 46.68 -10.92 50.80
N PHE A 9 45.57 -11.46 51.29
CA PHE A 9 45.42 -11.84 52.70
C PHE A 9 45.28 -13.36 52.83
N LYS A 10 46.12 -13.93 53.71
CA LYS A 10 46.22 -15.35 54.05
C LYS A 10 44.88 -15.90 54.51
N GLN A 11 44.50 -17.04 53.97
CA GLN A 11 43.42 -17.85 54.54
C GLN A 11 43.89 -18.46 55.86
N HIS A 12 43.25 -18.06 56.95
CA HIS A 12 43.30 -18.77 58.22
C HIS A 12 41.95 -19.46 58.40
N CYS A 13 41.97 -20.79 58.36
CA CYS A 13 40.80 -21.65 58.52
C CYS A 13 40.32 -21.59 59.98
N PHE A 14 39.24 -20.86 60.26
CA PHE A 14 38.53 -20.97 61.52
C PHE A 14 37.49 -22.09 61.43
N ASN A 15 37.55 -23.00 62.40
CA ASN A 15 36.69 -24.18 62.53
C ASN A 15 35.27 -23.75 62.93
N VAL A 16 34.32 -23.90 62.00
CA VAL A 16 32.94 -23.43 62.12
C VAL A 16 32.01 -24.55 62.62
N SER A 17 32.44 -25.31 63.64
CA SER A 17 31.69 -26.49 64.09
C SER A 17 30.45 -26.17 64.96
N ASN A 18 30.16 -24.91 65.28
CA ASN A 18 29.03 -24.56 66.16
C ASN A 18 28.23 -23.29 65.80
N LEU A 19 28.26 -22.83 64.54
CA LEU A 19 27.37 -21.75 64.10
C LEU A 19 26.03 -22.32 63.59
N LYS A 20 25.03 -22.36 64.47
CA LYS A 20 23.62 -22.53 64.07
C LYS A 20 23.19 -21.31 63.25
N LEU A 21 23.19 -21.45 61.93
CA LEU A 21 22.58 -20.52 60.99
C LEU A 21 21.07 -20.45 61.24
N LYS A 22 20.62 -19.39 61.93
CA LYS A 22 19.20 -19.04 61.96
C LYS A 22 18.83 -18.56 60.56
N HIS A 23 18.13 -19.37 59.79
CA HIS A 23 17.54 -18.97 58.51
C HIS A 23 16.57 -17.80 58.75
N THR A 24 17.01 -16.58 58.48
CA THR A 24 16.08 -15.47 58.28
C THR A 24 15.48 -15.65 56.90
N SER A 25 14.23 -16.12 56.87
CA SER A 25 13.45 -16.26 55.64
C SER A 25 13.23 -14.87 55.05
N VAL A 26 13.99 -14.50 54.02
CA VAL A 26 13.70 -13.33 53.21
C VAL A 26 12.34 -13.60 52.56
N LYS A 27 11.30 -12.89 52.99
CA LYS A 27 10.01 -12.88 52.27
C LYS A 27 10.29 -12.39 50.85
N VAL A 28 10.33 -13.33 49.90
CA VAL A 28 10.32 -13.00 48.48
C VAL A 28 9.00 -12.29 48.22
N LEU A 29 9.06 -10.98 47.96
CA LEU A 29 7.88 -10.23 47.53
C LEU A 29 7.34 -10.90 46.25
N PRO A 30 6.02 -11.14 46.16
CA PRO A 30 5.45 -11.79 45.00
C PRO A 30 5.85 -10.99 43.75
N LYS A 31 6.52 -11.67 42.81
CA LYS A 31 6.93 -11.12 41.52
C LYS A 31 5.71 -10.42 40.91
N GLN A 32 5.80 -9.09 40.75
CA GLN A 32 4.69 -8.31 40.20
C GLN A 32 4.25 -8.95 38.89
N VAL A 33 2.98 -9.39 38.86
CA VAL A 33 2.34 -9.89 37.65
C VAL A 33 2.44 -8.76 36.62
N ASN A 34 3.16 -9.01 35.53
CA ASN A 34 3.37 -8.06 34.45
C ASN A 34 2.01 -7.82 33.76
N LYS A 35 1.17 -6.94 34.34
CA LYS A 35 -0.15 -6.60 33.84
C LYS A 35 0.02 -5.87 32.52
N LYS A 36 -0.33 -6.54 31.42
CA LYS A 36 -0.32 -5.95 30.09
C LYS A 36 -1.46 -4.93 30.01
N TYR A 37 -1.12 -3.65 29.96
CA TYR A 37 -2.08 -2.54 29.77
C TYR A 37 -2.70 -2.50 28.36
N THR A 38 -2.36 -3.44 27.49
CA THR A 38 -2.84 -3.52 26.10
C THR A 38 -4.37 -3.49 26.01
N GLU A 39 -5.08 -4.06 26.99
CA GLU A 39 -6.55 -4.08 27.04
C GLU A 39 -7.16 -2.75 27.50
N THR A 40 -6.38 -1.88 28.15
CA THR A 40 -6.84 -0.56 28.60
C THR A 40 -6.71 0.53 27.53
N VAL A 41 -6.04 0.24 26.41
CA VAL A 41 -5.82 1.20 25.33
C VAL A 41 -6.88 1.02 24.24
N ASN A 42 -7.62 2.08 23.95
CA ASN A 42 -8.61 2.09 22.87
C ASN A 42 -7.93 2.25 21.50
N LEU A 43 -7.39 1.15 20.96
CA LEU A 43 -6.75 1.14 19.64
C LEU A 43 -7.79 1.10 18.51
N PRO A 44 -7.55 1.80 17.39
CA PRO A 44 -8.42 1.70 16.21
C PRO A 44 -8.39 0.28 15.65
N LYS A 45 -9.58 -0.29 15.43
CA LYS A 45 -9.76 -1.62 14.83
C LYS A 45 -10.36 -1.44 13.44
N SER A 46 -9.78 -2.12 12.46
CA SER A 46 -10.17 -2.00 11.07
C SER A 46 -9.99 -3.32 10.35
N ASN A 47 -10.98 -3.69 9.53
CA ASN A 47 -10.87 -4.83 8.61
C ASN A 47 -10.18 -4.42 7.30
N PHE A 48 -9.87 -3.14 7.11
CA PHE A 48 -9.11 -2.66 5.96
C PHE A 48 -7.66 -3.13 6.11
N PRO A 49 -7.15 -3.95 5.18
CA PRO A 49 -5.77 -4.39 5.25
C PRO A 49 -4.82 -3.25 4.88
N LEU A 50 -3.65 -3.28 5.51
CA LEU A 50 -2.66 -2.20 5.38
C LEU A 50 -2.01 -2.13 4.00
N TRP A 51 -1.86 -3.27 3.31
CA TRP A 51 -1.17 -3.32 2.02
C TRP A 51 -1.57 -4.56 1.19
N PHE A 52 -1.57 -4.41 -0.13
CA PHE A 52 -1.73 -5.52 -1.10
C PHE A 52 -0.43 -5.77 -1.85
N LYS A 53 0.12 -6.99 -1.74
CA LYS A 53 1.32 -7.38 -2.48
C LYS A 53 0.95 -8.15 -3.75
N GLY A 54 1.65 -7.82 -4.85
CA GLY A 54 1.64 -8.59 -6.10
C GLY A 54 0.25 -8.82 -6.67
N ILE A 55 -0.03 -10.08 -6.99
CA ILE A 55 -1.25 -10.55 -7.69
C ILE A 55 -2.53 -10.12 -6.96
N LYS A 56 -2.54 -10.15 -5.61
CA LYS A 56 -3.72 -9.79 -4.80
C LYS A 56 -4.20 -8.35 -5.03
N ARG A 57 -3.34 -7.44 -5.51
CA ARG A 57 -3.73 -6.09 -5.87
C ARG A 57 -4.54 -6.09 -7.18
N VAL A 58 -4.05 -6.82 -8.18
CA VAL A 58 -4.70 -6.92 -9.49
C VAL A 58 -6.07 -7.59 -9.35
N ASP A 59 -6.14 -8.69 -8.60
CA ASP A 59 -7.41 -9.40 -8.35
C ASP A 59 -8.45 -8.49 -7.68
N ARG A 60 -8.01 -7.66 -6.73
CA ARG A 60 -8.86 -6.69 -6.06
C ARG A 60 -9.35 -5.62 -7.03
N ASP A 61 -8.46 -5.07 -7.85
CA ASP A 61 -8.84 -4.03 -8.81
C ASP A 61 -9.87 -4.58 -9.82
N GLU A 62 -9.69 -5.81 -10.29
CA GLU A 62 -10.69 -6.50 -11.11
C GLU A 62 -12.02 -6.72 -10.38
N GLN A 63 -11.98 -7.15 -9.12
CA GLN A 63 -13.18 -7.33 -8.30
C GLN A 63 -13.94 -6.01 -8.14
N ILE A 64 -13.24 -4.91 -7.85
CA ILE A 64 -13.85 -3.58 -7.72
C ILE A 64 -14.51 -3.16 -9.02
N ILE A 65 -13.85 -3.37 -10.17
CA ILE A 65 -14.40 -3.02 -11.48
C ILE A 65 -15.69 -3.80 -11.74
N LYS A 66 -15.71 -5.10 -11.45
CA LYS A 66 -16.88 -5.97 -11.63
C LYS A 66 -18.02 -5.59 -10.68
N GLU A 67 -17.73 -5.37 -9.39
CA GLU A 67 -18.74 -5.05 -8.37
C GLU A 67 -19.36 -3.66 -8.53
N ARG A 68 -18.56 -2.67 -8.94
CA ARG A 68 -19.02 -1.27 -9.02
C ARG A 68 -19.66 -0.91 -10.34
N GLY A 69 -19.57 -1.78 -11.36
CA GLY A 69 -20.28 -1.60 -12.62
C GLY A 69 -19.96 -0.27 -13.30
N PHE A 70 -18.66 0.07 -13.41
CA PHE A 70 -18.21 1.36 -13.96
C PHE A 70 -18.70 1.63 -15.39
N GLU A 71 -19.11 0.60 -16.13
CA GLU A 71 -19.70 0.70 -17.47
C GLU A 71 -20.94 1.61 -17.48
N ASN A 72 -21.76 1.54 -16.44
CA ASN A 72 -22.99 2.33 -16.34
C ASN A 72 -22.76 3.76 -15.84
N LEU A 73 -21.54 4.10 -15.40
CA LEU A 73 -21.24 5.41 -14.82
C LEU A 73 -21.46 6.55 -15.83
N TYR A 74 -21.08 6.34 -17.10
CA TYR A 74 -21.29 7.31 -18.16
C TYR A 74 -22.77 7.57 -18.45
N ASN A 75 -23.60 6.53 -18.43
CA ASN A 75 -25.04 6.68 -18.58
C ASN A 75 -25.66 7.35 -17.35
N TRP A 76 -25.25 6.94 -16.14
CA TRP A 76 -25.72 7.52 -14.88
C TRP A 76 -25.49 9.03 -14.83
N GLN A 77 -24.28 9.50 -15.15
CA GLN A 77 -23.99 10.94 -15.11
C GLN A 77 -24.85 11.74 -16.10
N ARG A 78 -25.21 11.15 -17.25
CA ARG A 78 -26.05 11.84 -18.26
C ARG A 78 -27.48 12.03 -17.79
N LEU A 79 -27.98 11.13 -16.96
CA LEU A 79 -29.34 11.18 -16.41
C LEU A 79 -29.42 12.03 -15.12
N ASN A 80 -28.36 12.06 -14.31
CA ASN A 80 -28.40 12.61 -12.95
C ASN A 80 -27.71 13.98 -12.81
N LEU A 81 -26.83 14.37 -13.74
CA LEU A 81 -26.14 15.67 -13.69
C LEU A 81 -26.78 16.66 -14.67
N HIS A 82 -27.06 17.87 -14.18
CA HIS A 82 -27.74 18.91 -14.95
C HIS A 82 -26.84 20.10 -15.31
N GLU A 83 -25.62 20.14 -14.77
CA GLU A 83 -24.60 21.16 -15.02
C GLU A 83 -24.04 21.16 -16.45
N THR A 84 -23.19 22.15 -16.71
CA THR A 84 -22.45 22.33 -17.98
C THR A 84 -21.68 21.09 -18.42
N GLU A 85 -21.68 20.81 -19.73
CA GLU A 85 -20.96 19.68 -20.32
C GLU A 85 -19.49 20.04 -20.57
N PHE A 86 -18.59 19.24 -20.01
CA PHE A 86 -17.15 19.29 -20.24
C PHE A 86 -16.78 18.21 -21.26
N ILE A 87 -16.22 18.63 -22.40
CA ILE A 87 -15.83 17.73 -23.48
C ILE A 87 -14.31 17.66 -23.54
N LEU A 88 -13.76 16.45 -23.42
CA LEU A 88 -12.33 16.19 -23.57
C LEU A 88 -12.09 15.38 -24.84
N HIS A 89 -11.59 16.06 -25.88
CA HIS A 89 -11.14 15.41 -27.10
C HIS A 89 -9.80 14.71 -26.87
N ASP A 90 -9.81 13.39 -27.02
CA ASP A 90 -8.62 12.57 -26.87
C ASP A 90 -7.86 12.51 -28.20
N GLY A 91 -6.58 12.92 -28.19
CA GLY A 91 -5.68 12.63 -29.31
C GLY A 91 -5.48 11.11 -29.44
N PRO A 92 -5.92 10.50 -30.56
CA PRO A 92 -5.89 9.04 -30.71
C PRO A 92 -4.43 8.55 -30.79
N PRO A 93 -4.00 7.59 -29.96
CA PRO A 93 -2.70 6.95 -30.13
C PRO A 93 -2.65 6.13 -31.43
N TYR A 94 -1.47 6.07 -32.05
CA TYR A 94 -1.23 5.21 -33.19
C TYR A 94 -1.35 3.73 -32.83
N ALA A 95 -2.05 2.95 -33.66
CA ALA A 95 -2.27 1.52 -33.47
C ALA A 95 -1.05 0.63 -33.82
N ASN A 96 0.17 1.14 -33.64
CA ASN A 96 1.39 0.54 -34.20
C ASN A 96 2.15 -0.37 -33.22
N GLY A 97 1.76 -0.48 -31.95
CA GLY A 97 2.60 -1.19 -30.97
C GLY A 97 1.96 -1.42 -29.62
N VAL A 98 2.69 -2.14 -28.76
CA VAL A 98 2.30 -2.34 -27.37
C VAL A 98 2.38 -1.00 -26.64
N PRO A 99 1.37 -0.64 -25.83
CA PRO A 99 1.41 0.58 -25.03
C PRO A 99 2.62 0.59 -24.08
N HIS A 100 3.35 1.70 -24.09
CA HIS A 100 4.45 1.98 -23.16
C HIS A 100 4.04 3.02 -22.11
N MET A 101 4.94 3.34 -21.18
CA MET A 101 4.61 4.20 -20.05
C MET A 101 4.14 5.62 -20.41
N GLY A 102 4.58 6.16 -21.55
CA GLY A 102 4.09 7.44 -22.05
C GLY A 102 2.59 7.42 -22.35
N HIS A 103 2.08 6.31 -22.91
CA HIS A 103 0.65 6.14 -23.13
C HIS A 103 -0.11 6.10 -21.81
N ALA A 104 0.40 5.36 -20.82
CA ALA A 104 -0.23 5.26 -19.51
C ALA A 104 -0.30 6.62 -18.81
N ILE A 105 0.79 7.40 -18.79
CA ILE A 105 0.82 8.74 -18.19
C ILE A 105 -0.21 9.65 -18.87
N ASN A 106 -0.25 9.67 -20.20
CA ASN A 106 -1.21 10.48 -20.95
C ASN A 106 -2.67 10.13 -20.60
N LYS A 107 -3.00 8.83 -20.51
CA LYS A 107 -4.35 8.38 -20.17
C LYS A 107 -4.71 8.63 -18.71
N ILE A 108 -3.78 8.42 -17.77
CA ILE A 108 -4.00 8.70 -16.35
C ILE A 108 -4.28 10.18 -16.11
N LEU A 109 -3.52 11.09 -16.74
CA LEU A 109 -3.74 12.54 -16.59
C LEU A 109 -5.12 12.96 -17.11
N LYS A 110 -5.54 12.40 -18.25
CA LYS A 110 -6.87 12.63 -18.82
C LYS A 110 -7.96 12.10 -17.89
N ASP A 111 -7.80 10.90 -17.34
CA ASP A 111 -8.75 10.29 -16.40
C ASP A 111 -8.89 11.11 -15.11
N ILE A 112 -7.78 11.58 -14.51
CA ILE A 112 -7.81 12.47 -13.34
C ILE A 112 -8.61 13.75 -13.64
N THR A 113 -8.37 14.36 -14.80
CA THR A 113 -9.05 15.59 -15.22
C THR A 113 -10.56 15.37 -15.40
N VAL A 114 -10.95 14.28 -16.07
CA VAL A 114 -12.34 13.89 -16.28
C VAL A 114 -13.04 13.64 -14.94
N ARG A 115 -12.42 12.87 -14.03
CA ARG A 115 -12.98 12.59 -12.71
C ARG A 115 -13.12 13.85 -11.87
N HIS A 116 -12.14 14.75 -11.91
CA HIS A 116 -12.22 16.03 -11.22
C HIS A 116 -13.45 16.83 -11.66
N LYS A 117 -13.70 16.91 -12.97
CA LYS A 117 -14.89 17.59 -13.52
C LYS A 117 -16.19 16.90 -13.14
N LEU A 118 -16.21 15.57 -13.14
CA LEU A 118 -17.37 14.79 -12.69
C LEU A 118 -17.69 15.07 -11.21
N LEU A 119 -16.67 15.14 -10.35
CA LEU A 119 -16.83 15.46 -8.92
C LEU A 119 -17.28 16.91 -8.67
N GLN A 120 -17.03 17.82 -9.60
CA GLN A 120 -17.57 19.20 -9.58
C GLN A 120 -19.05 19.26 -9.99
N GLY A 121 -19.65 18.13 -10.41
CA GLY A 121 -21.04 18.04 -10.86
C GLY A 121 -21.22 18.20 -12.36
N ASN A 122 -20.16 18.51 -13.13
CA ASN A 122 -20.24 18.63 -14.59
C ASN A 122 -20.52 17.28 -15.26
N LYS A 123 -21.26 17.32 -16.37
CA LYS A 123 -21.33 16.20 -17.30
C LYS A 123 -20.04 16.12 -18.08
N VAL A 124 -19.43 14.94 -18.20
CA VAL A 124 -18.17 14.76 -18.93
C VAL A 124 -18.36 13.90 -20.17
N HIS A 125 -17.90 14.38 -21.32
CA HIS A 125 -17.79 13.62 -22.57
C HIS A 125 -16.32 13.31 -22.85
N PHE A 126 -15.94 12.05 -22.67
CA PHE A 126 -14.60 11.56 -23.00
C PHE A 126 -14.74 10.35 -23.92
N LYS A 127 -14.25 10.49 -25.16
CA LYS A 127 -14.30 9.42 -26.16
C LYS A 127 -12.86 9.08 -26.58
N PRO A 128 -12.33 7.92 -26.19
CA PRO A 128 -11.03 7.49 -26.66
C PRO A 128 -11.09 7.14 -28.15
N GLY A 129 -10.00 7.41 -28.88
CA GLY A 129 -9.85 7.07 -30.29
C GLY A 129 -8.60 6.26 -30.57
N TRP A 130 -8.43 5.81 -31.81
CA TRP A 130 -7.24 5.15 -32.33
C TRP A 130 -6.91 5.70 -33.71
N ASP A 131 -5.63 5.92 -33.99
CA ASP A 131 -5.17 6.33 -35.32
C ASP A 131 -4.61 5.10 -36.04
N CYS A 132 -5.25 4.77 -37.14
CA CYS A 132 -4.98 3.59 -37.96
C CYS A 132 -4.52 3.94 -39.37
N HIS A 133 -4.12 5.19 -39.63
CA HIS A 133 -3.61 5.60 -40.94
C HIS A 133 -2.09 5.80 -40.91
N GLY A 134 -1.52 5.89 -42.12
CA GLY A 134 -0.13 6.27 -42.35
C GLY A 134 0.82 5.10 -42.58
N LEU A 135 1.97 5.42 -43.15
CA LEU A 135 3.02 4.45 -43.49
C LEU A 135 3.43 3.51 -42.33
N PRO A 136 3.49 3.95 -41.05
CA PRO A 136 3.87 3.06 -39.96
C PRO A 136 2.97 1.84 -39.76
N ILE A 137 1.65 1.96 -39.98
CA ILE A 137 0.74 0.80 -39.84
C ILE A 137 0.84 -0.11 -41.06
N GLU A 138 1.04 0.45 -42.25
CA GLU A 138 1.21 -0.29 -43.50
C GLU A 138 2.46 -1.16 -43.46
N LEU A 139 3.60 -0.58 -43.02
CA LEU A 139 4.86 -1.31 -42.84
C LEU A 139 4.71 -2.43 -41.81
N LYS A 140 3.98 -2.19 -40.72
CA LYS A 140 3.74 -3.22 -39.70
C LYS A 140 2.88 -4.36 -40.24
N ALA A 141 1.83 -4.05 -40.99
CA ALA A 141 0.97 -5.05 -41.61
C ALA A 141 1.76 -5.90 -42.63
N MET A 142 2.59 -5.28 -43.46
CA MET A 142 3.47 -6.00 -44.40
C MET A 142 4.49 -6.89 -43.68
N THR A 143 5.10 -6.40 -42.60
CA THR A 143 6.09 -7.18 -41.84
C THR A 143 5.46 -8.43 -41.22
N GLY A 144 4.22 -8.34 -40.73
CA GLY A 144 3.50 -9.46 -40.13
C GLY A 144 2.99 -10.51 -41.11
N LEU A 145 2.98 -10.24 -42.42
CA LEU A 145 2.59 -11.20 -43.47
C LEU A 145 3.75 -12.06 -43.97
N ASN A 146 4.99 -11.65 -43.71
CA ASN A 146 6.22 -12.33 -44.17
C ASN A 146 6.84 -13.26 -43.12
N THR A 147 6.12 -13.52 -42.03
CA THR A 147 6.46 -14.48 -40.96
C THR A 147 5.39 -15.54 -40.88
#